data_AF-A0A7X7LJ30-F1
#
_entry.id   AF-A0A7X7LJ30-F1
#
_cell.length_a   1.000
_cell.length_b   1.000
_cell.length_c   1.000
_cell.angle_alpha   90.00
_cell.angle_beta   90.00
_cell.angle_gamma   90.00
#
_symmetry.space_group_name_H-M   'P 1'
#
loop_
_entity.id
_entity.type
_entity.pdbx_description
1 polymer ?
#
loop_
_entity_poly.entity_id
_entity_poly.type
_entity_poly.pdbx_seq_one_letter_code
_entity_poly.pdbx_strand_id
1 'polypeptide(L)'
;MYKVFHNHKAIVFSNEAPFNAFGGIELNPSSHSLEQIAGLFKNDEDSNDIWVKSPDVDLIFNSFSAQFEPIEAAGGLVKNPEGNFLFIHRLGKWDLPKGKIEKKESPQTAAVR
;
A
#
# COMPACT_ATOMS: atom_id res chain seq x y z
N MET A 1 10.56 -5.15 -3.86
CA MET A 1 9.41 -4.62 -4.62
C MET A 1 8.38 -4.17 -3.61
N TYR A 2 7.90 -2.94 -3.73
CA TYR A 2 6.81 -2.42 -2.89
C TYR A 2 5.58 -2.12 -3.75
N LYS A 3 4.40 -2.24 -3.14
CA LYS A 3 3.12 -1.88 -3.75
C LYS A 3 2.32 -1.05 -2.77
N VAL A 4 1.83 0.09 -3.22
CA VAL A 4 0.99 1.01 -2.45
C VAL A 4 -0.34 1.13 -3.18
N PHE A 5 -1.44 0.92 -2.47
CA PHE A 5 -2.78 0.95 -3.05
C PHE A 5 -3.56 2.16 -2.54
N HIS A 6 -4.25 2.86 -3.44
CA HIS A 6 -5.26 3.84 -3.09
C HIS A 6 -6.42 3.77 -4.07
N ASN A 7 -7.63 3.68 -3.53
CA ASN A 7 -8.85 3.49 -4.31
C ASN A 7 -8.78 2.29 -5.26
N HIS A 8 -8.63 2.54 -6.56
CA HIS A 8 -8.55 1.54 -7.62
C HIS A 8 -7.19 1.54 -8.33
N LYS A 9 -6.18 2.20 -7.75
CA LYS A 9 -4.84 2.36 -8.32
C LYS A 9 -3.79 1.72 -7.44
N ALA A 10 -2.75 1.19 -8.07
CA ALA A 10 -1.52 0.77 -7.42
C ALA A 10 -0.33 1.61 -7.89
N ILE A 11 0.51 2.03 -6.95
CA ILE A 11 1.89 2.42 -7.25
C ILE A 11 2.78 1.22 -6.98
N VAL A 12 3.55 0.81 -7.97
CA VAL A 12 4.51 -0.29 -7.89
C VAL A 12 5.92 0.27 -7.94
N PHE A 13 6.72 -0.01 -6.92
CA PHE A 13 8.14 0.34 -6.88
C PHE A 13 8.97 -0.92 -7.15
N SER A 14 9.65 -0.96 -8.29
CA SER A 14 10.48 -2.09 -8.71
C SER A 14 11.49 -1.69 -9.79
N ASN A 15 12.63 -2.40 -9.83
CA ASN A 15 13.62 -2.22 -10.91
C ASN A 15 13.15 -2.85 -12.23
N GLU A 16 12.38 -3.93 -12.15
CA GLU A 16 11.81 -4.64 -13.30
C GLU A 16 10.32 -4.34 -13.45
N ALA A 17 9.82 -4.45 -14.67
CA ALA A 17 8.41 -4.21 -14.98
C ALA A 17 7.51 -5.21 -14.23
N PRO A 18 6.39 -4.77 -13.61
CA PRO A 18 5.46 -5.69 -12.99
C PRO A 18 4.81 -6.60 -14.03
N PHE A 19 4.63 -7.88 -13.68
CA PHE A 19 4.21 -8.98 -14.56
C PHE A 19 2.88 -8.74 -15.33
N ASN A 20 2.04 -7.77 -14.93
CA ASN A 20 0.72 -7.46 -15.52
C ASN A 20 0.56 -5.97 -15.89
N ALA A 21 1.61 -5.29 -16.37
CA ALA A 21 1.59 -3.85 -16.67
C ALA A 21 0.75 -3.43 -17.91
N PHE A 22 -0.43 -4.02 -18.13
CA PHE A 22 -1.34 -3.60 -19.20
C PHE A 22 -2.09 -2.33 -18.74
N GLY A 23 -1.55 -1.16 -19.07
CA GLY A 23 -2.20 0.15 -18.85
C GLY A 23 -1.54 1.07 -17.82
N GLY A 24 -0.34 0.73 -17.31
CA GLY A 24 0.37 1.56 -16.34
C GLY A 24 1.33 2.58 -16.96
N ILE A 25 1.65 3.64 -16.21
CA ILE A 25 2.65 4.65 -16.60
C ILE A 25 3.98 4.31 -15.92
N GLU A 26 5.06 4.16 -16.69
CA GLU A 26 6.43 4.03 -16.16
C GLU A 26 7.00 5.44 -15.88
N LEU A 27 7.43 5.66 -14.64
CA LEU A 27 8.09 6.89 -14.20
C LEU A 27 9.49 6.58 -13.66
N ASN A 28 10.48 7.36 -14.09
CA ASN A 28 11.80 7.38 -13.46
C ASN A 28 11.84 8.52 -12.43
N PRO A 29 12.17 8.26 -11.15
CA PRO A 29 12.28 9.31 -10.14
C PRO A 29 13.41 10.31 -10.41
N SER A 30 14.38 9.96 -11.24
CA SER A 30 15.38 10.93 -11.71
C SER A 30 14.78 12.01 -12.63
N SER A 31 13.66 11.71 -13.31
CA SER A 31 12.95 12.65 -14.17
C SER A 31 11.70 13.25 -13.53
N HIS A 32 11.23 12.72 -12.41
CA HIS A 32 10.04 13.17 -11.69
C HIS A 32 10.28 13.29 -10.20
N SER A 33 9.85 14.40 -9.59
CA SER A 33 9.98 14.57 -8.15
C SER A 33 9.03 13.62 -7.41
N LEU A 34 9.41 13.22 -6.19
CA LEU A 34 8.59 12.34 -5.36
C LEU A 34 7.24 12.99 -4.99
N GLU A 35 7.20 14.32 -4.92
CA GLU A 35 5.98 15.09 -4.70
C GLU A 35 5.05 15.00 -5.91
N GLN A 36 5.58 14.98 -7.13
CA GLN A 36 4.79 14.79 -8.35
C GLN A 36 4.18 13.39 -8.38
N ILE A 37 4.94 12.36 -8.03
CA ILE A 37 4.45 10.98 -7.93
C ILE A 37 3.33 10.89 -6.88
N ALA A 38 3.53 11.52 -5.71
CA ALA A 38 2.51 11.59 -4.66
C ALA A 38 1.27 12.40 -5.09
N GLY A 39 1.45 13.43 -5.93
CA GLY A 39 0.37 14.22 -6.51
C GLY A 39 -0.48 13.43 -7.50
N LEU A 40 0.16 12.69 -8.42
CA LEU A 40 -0.50 11.80 -9.38
C LEU A 40 -1.35 10.74 -8.69
N PHE A 41 -0.88 10.26 -7.54
CA PHE A 41 -1.60 9.29 -6.72
C PHE A 41 -2.87 9.84 -6.07
N LYS A 42 -2.86 11.13 -5.69
CA LYS A 42 -3.99 11.80 -5.04
C LYS A 42 -5.07 12.24 -6.02
N ASN A 43 -4.74 12.41 -7.30
CA ASN A 43 -5.74 12.74 -8.30
C ASN A 43 -6.55 11.50 -8.63
N ASP A 44 -7.85 11.46 -8.35
CA ASP A 44 -8.70 10.28 -8.53
C ASP A 44 -9.18 10.04 -9.98
N GLU A 45 -8.96 10.99 -10.90
CA GLU A 45 -9.49 10.88 -12.27
C GLU A 45 -8.78 9.80 -13.13
N ASP A 46 -7.48 9.55 -12.89
CA ASP A 46 -6.68 8.63 -13.73
C ASP A 46 -6.65 7.18 -13.22
N SER A 47 -7.52 6.27 -13.64
CA SER A 47 -7.54 4.87 -13.14
C SER A 47 -6.30 4.00 -13.40
N ASN A 48 -5.22 4.54 -13.96
CA ASN A 48 -4.02 3.79 -14.34
C ASN A 48 -3.11 3.53 -13.13
N ASP A 49 -2.53 2.32 -13.10
CA ASP A 49 -1.45 1.99 -12.19
C ASP A 49 -0.18 2.77 -12.55
N ILE A 50 0.63 3.07 -11.54
CA ILE A 50 1.89 3.80 -11.71
C ILE A 50 3.03 2.84 -11.40
N TRP A 51 3.96 2.67 -12.33
CA TRP A 51 5.20 1.96 -12.06
C TRP A 51 6.33 2.95 -11.88
N VAL A 52 6.89 2.99 -10.68
CA VAL A 52 8.08 3.76 -10.35
C VAL A 52 9.30 2.86 -10.49
N LYS A 53 10.08 3.11 -11.54
CA LYS A 53 11.29 2.36 -11.83
C LYS A 53 12.48 2.97 -11.11
N SER A 54 13.18 2.17 -10.31
CA SER A 54 14.39 2.61 -9.61
C SER A 54 15.40 1.47 -9.48
N PRO A 55 16.70 1.74 -9.68
CA PRO A 55 17.75 0.76 -9.37
C PRO A 55 17.87 0.53 -7.85
N ASP A 56 17.54 1.54 -7.03
CA ASP A 56 17.46 1.43 -5.57
C ASP A 56 16.00 1.58 -5.14
N VAL A 57 15.32 0.45 -5.02
CA VAL A 57 13.88 0.37 -4.73
C VAL A 57 13.58 0.72 -3.26
N ASP A 58 14.49 0.39 -2.35
CA ASP A 58 14.31 0.65 -0.92
C ASP A 58 14.46 2.14 -0.62
N LEU A 59 15.49 2.79 -1.18
CA LEU A 59 15.70 4.23 -1.02
C LEU A 59 14.47 5.02 -1.50
N ILE A 60 13.99 4.74 -2.72
CA ILE A 60 12.88 5.50 -3.29
C ILE A 60 11.57 5.27 -2.53
N PHE A 61 11.31 4.03 -2.11
CA PHE A 61 10.12 3.71 -1.34
C PHE A 61 10.14 4.38 0.04
N ASN A 62 11.31 4.41 0.70
CA ASN A 62 11.47 5.09 1.98
C ASN A 62 11.26 6.60 1.84
N SER A 63 11.84 7.23 0.81
CA SER A 63 11.64 8.66 0.53
C SER A 63 10.18 8.98 0.18
N PHE A 64 9.49 8.12 -0.56
CA PHE A 64 8.05 8.24 -0.80
C PHE A 64 7.25 8.14 0.50
N SER A 65 7.52 7.09 1.30
CA SER A 65 6.79 6.81 2.54
C SER A 65 6.98 7.89 3.60
N ALA A 66 8.15 8.54 3.64
CA ALA A 66 8.45 9.64 4.54
C ALA A 66 7.57 10.89 4.33
N GLN A 67 6.83 10.98 3.22
CA GLN A 67 5.85 12.05 2.98
C GLN A 67 4.51 11.82 3.71
N PHE A 68 4.33 10.69 4.38
CA PHE A 68 3.09 10.29 5.04
C PHE A 68 3.33 9.99 6.52
N GLU A 69 2.32 10.24 7.34
CA GLU A 69 2.32 9.80 8.74
C GLU A 69 1.85 8.33 8.81
N PRO A 70 2.71 7.39 9.23
CA PRO A 70 2.33 5.99 9.34
C PRO A 70 1.32 5.79 10.47
N ILE A 71 0.22 5.11 10.17
CA ILE A 71 -0.74 4.66 11.18
C ILE A 71 -0.56 3.16 11.35
N GLU A 72 0.03 2.76 12.47
CA GLU A 72 0.22 1.35 12.79
C GLU A 72 -1.12 0.68 13.11
N ALA A 73 -1.31 -0.52 12.57
CA ALA A 73 -2.48 -1.34 12.80
C ALA A 73 -2.07 -2.81 12.96
N ALA A 74 -2.76 -3.52 13.84
CA ALA A 74 -2.56 -4.95 14.05
C ALA A 74 -3.91 -5.67 14.03
N GLY A 75 -3.88 -6.97 13.75
CA GLY A 75 -5.07 -7.80 13.56
C GLY A 75 -4.69 -9.25 13.37
N GLY A 76 -5.64 -10.06 12.90
CA GLY A 76 -5.45 -11.50 12.75
C GLY A 76 -6.04 -12.08 11.47
N LEU A 77 -5.41 -13.13 10.94
CA LEU A 77 -6.04 -14.02 9.96
C LEU A 77 -6.78 -15.12 10.70
N VAL A 78 -8.09 -14.98 10.85
CA VAL A 78 -8.91 -15.93 11.61
C VAL A 78 -9.49 -16.96 10.66
N LYS A 79 -9.30 -18.24 10.97
CA LYS A 79 -9.77 -19.38 10.18
C LYS A 79 -10.67 -20.27 11.03
N ASN A 80 -11.85 -20.62 10.53
CA ASN A 80 -12.72 -21.59 11.21
C ASN A 80 -12.27 -23.05 10.91
N PRO A 81 -12.79 -24.07 11.61
CA PRO A 81 -12.45 -25.47 11.37
C PRO A 81 -12.80 -25.97 9.95
N GLU A 82 -13.79 -25.36 9.30
CA GLU A 82 -14.22 -25.68 7.93
C GLU A 82 -13.28 -25.07 6.86
N GLY A 83 -12.33 -24.24 7.29
CA GLY A 83 -11.32 -23.64 6.45
C GLY A 83 -11.66 -22.28 5.87
N ASN A 84 -12.78 -21.68 6.26
CA ASN A 84 -13.16 -20.33 5.86
C ASN A 84 -12.43 -19.27 6.69
N PHE A 85 -12.22 -18.10 6.09
CA PHE A 85 -11.55 -16.97 6.72
C PHE A 85 -12.56 -15.88 7.13
N LEU A 86 -12.34 -15.27 8.29
CA LEU A 86 -13.10 -14.10 8.74
C LEU A 86 -12.59 -12.84 8.06
N PHE A 87 -13.52 -12.08 7.48
CA PHE A 87 -13.28 -10.73 6.98
C PHE A 87 -14.26 -9.75 7.63
N ILE A 88 -13.88 -8.47 7.69
CA ILE A 88 -14.78 -7.38 8.08
C ILE A 88 -15.11 -6.53 6.86
N HIS A 89 -16.33 -6.02 6.79
CA HIS A 89 -16.75 -5.12 5.71
C HIS A 89 -16.84 -3.69 6.24
N ARG A 90 -15.99 -2.80 5.73
CA ARG A 90 -15.95 -1.38 6.13
C ARG A 90 -15.59 -0.50 4.96
N LEU A 91 -16.10 0.72 4.93
CA LEU A 91 -15.83 1.70 3.85
C LEU A 91 -16.08 1.12 2.44
N GLY A 92 -17.08 0.25 2.30
CA GLY A 92 -17.46 -0.38 1.04
C GLY A 92 -16.49 -1.45 0.51
N LYS A 93 -15.55 -1.93 1.33
CA LYS A 93 -14.55 -2.95 0.95
C LYS A 93 -14.43 -4.03 2.02
N TRP A 94 -14.09 -5.25 1.60
CA TRP A 94 -13.68 -6.33 2.51
C TRP A 94 -12.24 -6.14 2.96
N ASP A 95 -11.98 -6.35 4.24
CA ASP A 95 -10.70 -6.15 4.90
C ASP A 95 -10.47 -7.24 5.95
N LEU A 96 -9.23 -7.42 6.39
CA LEU A 96 -8.92 -8.31 7.52
C LEU A 96 -9.40 -7.68 8.83
N PRO A 97 -9.75 -8.47 9.86
CA PRO A 97 -10.06 -7.95 11.18
C PRO A 97 -8.78 -7.34 11.78
N LYS A 98 -8.70 -6.00 11.77
CA LYS A 98 -7.57 -5.22 12.29
C LYS A 98 -8.01 -3.89 12.90
N GLY A 99 -7.30 -3.47 13.94
CA GLY A 99 -7.47 -2.20 14.65
C GLY A 99 -6.20 -1.34 14.61
N LYS A 100 -6.34 -0.03 14.88
CA LYS A 100 -5.18 0.86 15.09
C LYS A 100 -4.48 0.47 16.40
N ILE A 101 -3.16 0.48 16.40
CA ILE A 101 -2.35 0.28 17.60
C ILE A 101 -2.44 1.54 18.46
N GLU A 102 -2.77 1.39 19.75
CA GLU A 102 -2.78 2.50 20.69
C GLU A 102 -1.37 2.82 21.22
N LYS A 103 -1.19 4.02 21.75
CA LYS A 103 0.11 4.46 22.25
C LYS A 103 0.56 3.53 23.40
N LYS A 104 1.75 2.94 23.26
CA LYS A 104 2.35 1.94 24.18
C LYS A 104 1.72 0.54 24.12
N GLU A 105 0.81 0.28 23.18
CA GLU A 105 0.27 -1.05 22.92
C GLU A 105 1.26 -1.84 22.03
N SER A 106 1.45 -3.14 22.30
CA SER A 106 2.21 -3.99 21.39
C SER A 106 1.32 -4.44 20.22
N PRO A 107 1.88 -4.81 19.05
CA PRO A 107 1.09 -5.36 17.96
C PRO A 107 0.27 -6.59 18.36
N GLN A 108 0.80 -7.45 19.24
CA GLN A 108 0.10 -8.64 19.72
C GLN A 108 -1.11 -8.28 20.58
N THR A 109 -0.98 -7.30 21.48
CA THR A 109 -2.10 -6.83 22.29
C THR A 109 -3.16 -6.15 21.42
N ALA A 110 -2.73 -5.29 20.50
CA ALA A 110 -3.62 -4.59 19.56
C ALA A 110 -4.40 -5.54 18.63
N ALA A 111 -3.81 -6.68 18.25
CA ALA A 111 -4.46 -7.68 17.41
C ALA A 111 -5.60 -8.45 18.12
N VAL A 112 -5.57 -8.54 19.45
CA VAL A 112 -6.50 -9.36 20.26
C VAL A 112 -7.69 -8.56 20.80
N ARG A 113 -7.53 -7.25 21.02
CA ARG A 113 -8.54 -6.34 21.59
C ARG A 113 -9.71 -6.09 20.62
#